data_AF-A0A955XVW2-F1
#
_entry.id   AF-A0A955XVW2-F1
#
_cell.length_a   1.000
_cell.length_b   1.000
_cell.length_c   1.000
_cell.angle_alpha   90.00
_cell.angle_beta   90.00
_cell.angle_gamma   90.00
#
_symmetry.space_group_name_H-M   'P 1'
#
loop_
_entity.id
_entity.type
_entity.pdbx_description
1 polymer ?
#
loop_
_entity_poly.entity_id
_entity_poly.type
_entity_poly.pdbx_seq_one_letter_code
_entity_poly.pdbx_strand_id
1 'polypeptide(L)'
;MTRQQLEIHLGANWKLNDQCLTRLYSYSEGDDSFDFTHITDIIDIVVDGSNLTSRLPEDSIFNVMHELTSGLVHLAENRFDKHILTFRESNWELAIQHAGDGEVELSVYTSGASDDVAAHNLRVRWANLASVVCYVAESMLSDLISVNAALAHEAQVRELGQAVHALRARSSSHHQPPSNPREMPSDLTAVRRAVGCKRLTLELRFDPRHRDLWRYPGTPDADHHSLLFRGSMVFSYWGRERIVADGAYLFPTLTGLLDGNQRLLELLDAGTGSVVLLSGFDARTGLITAQLHDPDTIQL
;
A
#
# COMPACT_ATOMS: atom_id res chain seq x y z
N MET A 1 28.68 -9.41 -5.33
CA MET A 1 27.30 -8.90 -5.23
C MET A 1 26.44 -10.03 -4.73
N THR A 2 25.94 -9.93 -3.50
CA THR A 2 25.04 -10.93 -2.90
C THR A 2 23.76 -10.95 -3.73
N ARG A 3 23.37 -12.13 -4.22
CA ARG A 3 22.16 -12.28 -5.04
C ARG A 3 20.97 -12.09 -4.11
N GLN A 4 20.21 -11.03 -4.31
CA GLN A 4 19.00 -10.80 -3.54
C GLN A 4 18.00 -11.94 -3.78
N GLN A 5 17.47 -12.51 -2.71
CA GLN A 5 16.56 -13.65 -2.76
C GLN A 5 15.12 -13.15 -2.60
N LEU A 6 14.31 -13.32 -3.65
CA LEU A 6 12.89 -13.01 -3.65
C LEU A 6 12.12 -14.30 -3.86
N GLU A 7 11.11 -14.54 -3.05
CA GLU A 7 10.22 -15.68 -3.13
C GLU A 7 8.78 -15.22 -2.93
N ILE A 8 7.84 -15.88 -3.62
CA ILE A 8 6.42 -15.73 -3.39
C ILE A 8 5.86 -17.13 -3.16
N HIS A 9 5.17 -17.33 -2.04
CA HIS A 9 4.54 -18.60 -1.69
C HIS A 9 3.03 -18.38 -1.56
N LEU A 10 2.25 -19.26 -2.18
CA LEU A 10 0.81 -19.32 -1.97
C LEU A 10 0.52 -20.47 -1.02
N GLY A 11 -0.38 -20.23 -0.07
CA GLY A 11 -0.93 -21.28 0.76
C GLY A 11 -1.64 -22.36 -0.08
N ALA A 12 -1.83 -23.53 0.53
CA ALA A 12 -2.47 -24.69 -0.09
C ALA A 12 -3.67 -25.21 0.72
N ASN A 13 -4.10 -24.49 1.74
CA ASN A 13 -5.27 -24.81 2.55
C ASN A 13 -6.57 -24.76 1.73
N TRP A 14 -6.63 -23.92 0.69
CA TRP A 14 -7.77 -23.93 -0.25
C TRP A 14 -7.99 -25.31 -0.91
N LYS A 15 -6.92 -26.11 -1.08
CA LYS A 15 -6.99 -27.48 -1.61
C LYS A 15 -7.55 -28.49 -0.60
N LEU A 16 -7.69 -28.10 0.66
CA LEU A 16 -8.29 -28.90 1.73
C LEU A 16 -9.70 -28.42 2.11
N ASN A 17 -10.16 -27.32 1.49
CA ASN A 17 -11.46 -26.76 1.75
C ASN A 17 -12.53 -27.44 0.88
N ASP A 18 -13.33 -28.32 1.49
CA ASP A 18 -14.39 -29.07 0.81
C ASP A 18 -15.38 -28.16 0.06
N GLN A 19 -15.70 -26.98 0.58
CA GLN A 19 -16.61 -26.05 -0.09
C GLN A 19 -15.97 -25.47 -1.35
N CYS A 20 -14.69 -25.07 -1.26
CA CYS A 20 -13.93 -24.58 -2.41
C CYS A 20 -13.81 -25.67 -3.49
N LEU A 21 -13.39 -26.88 -3.10
CA LEU A 21 -13.26 -28.01 -4.02
C LEU A 21 -14.59 -28.41 -4.64
N THR A 22 -15.68 -28.44 -3.88
CA THR A 22 -17.01 -28.77 -4.42
C THR A 22 -17.40 -27.80 -5.52
N ARG A 23 -17.15 -26.50 -5.33
CA ARG A 23 -17.43 -25.47 -6.34
C ARG A 23 -16.57 -25.65 -7.59
N LEU A 24 -15.27 -25.91 -7.39
CA LEU A 24 -14.34 -26.17 -8.49
C LEU A 24 -14.73 -27.41 -9.29
N TYR A 25 -15.11 -28.50 -8.63
CA TYR A 25 -15.54 -29.73 -9.30
C TYR A 25 -16.91 -29.61 -9.98
N SER A 26 -17.83 -28.80 -9.43
CA SER A 26 -19.15 -28.61 -10.00
C SER A 26 -19.19 -27.68 -11.20
N TYR A 27 -18.13 -26.88 -11.40
CA TYR A 27 -18.06 -25.95 -12.52
C TYR A 27 -18.04 -26.70 -13.87
N SER A 28 -18.86 -26.26 -14.80
CA SER A 28 -18.96 -26.81 -16.15
C SER A 28 -18.80 -25.73 -17.21
N GLU A 29 -18.26 -26.13 -18.37
CA GLU A 29 -18.10 -25.20 -19.48
C GLU A 29 -19.47 -24.73 -19.97
N GLY A 30 -19.70 -23.42 -19.91
CA GLY A 30 -20.99 -22.79 -20.25
C GLY A 30 -21.83 -22.35 -19.06
N ASP A 31 -21.38 -22.64 -17.83
CA ASP A 31 -21.88 -21.95 -16.63
C ASP A 31 -21.51 -20.45 -16.68
N ASP A 32 -22.20 -19.65 -15.86
CA ASP A 32 -21.78 -18.28 -15.58
C ASP A 32 -20.34 -18.28 -15.02
N SER A 33 -19.63 -17.17 -15.18
CA SER A 33 -18.23 -17.03 -14.78
C SER A 33 -17.96 -17.53 -13.36
N PHE A 34 -16.97 -18.41 -13.19
CA PHE A 34 -16.57 -18.92 -11.90
C PHE A 34 -16.11 -17.79 -10.97
N ASP A 35 -16.59 -17.80 -9.73
CA ASP A 35 -16.22 -16.84 -8.72
C ASP A 35 -14.94 -17.26 -7.97
N PHE A 36 -13.81 -16.73 -8.42
CA PHE A 36 -12.49 -16.99 -7.82
C PHE A 36 -12.27 -16.30 -6.46
N THR A 37 -13.19 -15.46 -5.98
CA THR A 37 -13.05 -14.81 -4.66
C THR A 37 -13.02 -15.82 -3.52
N HIS A 38 -13.58 -17.01 -3.72
CA HIS A 38 -13.62 -18.07 -2.72
C HIS A 38 -12.39 -18.97 -2.66
N ILE A 39 -11.41 -18.78 -3.55
CA ILE A 39 -10.12 -19.46 -3.46
C ILE A 39 -9.23 -18.60 -2.55
N THR A 40 -9.45 -18.71 -1.24
CA THR A 40 -8.77 -17.89 -0.22
C THR A 40 -7.64 -18.65 0.45
N ASP A 41 -6.51 -17.98 0.61
CA ASP A 41 -5.36 -18.50 1.36
C ASP A 41 -4.35 -17.39 1.68
N ILE A 42 -3.27 -17.74 2.39
CA ILE A 42 -2.17 -16.82 2.72
C ILE A 42 -1.26 -16.64 1.49
N ILE A 43 -0.72 -15.43 1.34
CA ILE A 43 0.27 -15.08 0.31
C ILE A 43 1.50 -14.53 1.01
N ASP A 44 2.62 -15.22 0.91
CA ASP A 44 3.89 -14.81 1.51
C ASP A 44 4.83 -14.24 0.45
N ILE A 45 5.18 -12.97 0.58
CA ILE A 45 6.20 -12.29 -0.23
C ILE A 45 7.44 -12.14 0.62
N VAL A 46 8.48 -12.93 0.34
CA VAL A 46 9.70 -13.01 1.13
C VAL A 46 10.85 -12.37 0.37
N VAL A 47 11.50 -11.38 0.97
CA VAL A 47 12.70 -10.75 0.43
C VAL A 47 13.83 -10.85 1.45
N ASP A 48 14.93 -11.48 1.05
CA ASP A 48 16.12 -11.74 1.87
C ASP A 48 15.77 -12.37 3.24
N GLY A 49 14.82 -13.31 3.22
CA GLY A 49 14.34 -14.03 4.41
C GLY A 49 13.30 -13.27 5.26
N SER A 50 12.97 -12.03 4.92
CA SER A 50 11.92 -11.25 5.60
C SER A 50 10.59 -11.39 4.87
N ASN A 51 9.58 -11.94 5.55
CA ASN A 51 8.23 -12.04 4.99
C ASN A 51 7.49 -10.70 5.14
N LEU A 52 7.37 -9.99 4.01
CA LEU A 52 6.76 -8.67 3.93
C LEU A 52 5.25 -8.70 4.13
N THR A 53 4.61 -9.85 3.89
CA THR A 53 3.16 -10.03 3.99
C THR A 53 2.74 -10.89 5.17
N SER A 54 3.65 -11.16 6.12
CA SER A 54 3.39 -11.98 7.33
C SER A 54 2.25 -11.51 8.23
N ARG A 55 1.80 -10.26 8.07
CA ARG A 55 0.70 -9.65 8.84
C ARG A 55 -0.62 -9.62 8.08
N LEU A 56 -0.65 -10.06 6.83
CA LEU A 56 -1.85 -10.05 6.02
C LEU A 56 -2.73 -11.25 6.40
N PRO A 57 -4.06 -11.07 6.44
CA PRO A 57 -4.99 -12.19 6.52
C PRO A 57 -4.99 -13.00 5.22
N GLU A 58 -5.74 -14.11 5.21
CA GLU A 58 -6.07 -14.82 3.98
C GLU A 58 -6.78 -13.88 2.99
N ASP A 59 -6.48 -14.03 1.70
CA ASP A 59 -7.10 -13.27 0.62
C ASP A 59 -7.36 -14.21 -0.57
N SER A 60 -8.13 -13.77 -1.56
CA SER A 60 -8.34 -14.48 -2.80
C SER A 60 -7.03 -14.57 -3.60
N ILE A 61 -6.27 -15.66 -3.39
CA ILE A 61 -4.95 -15.86 -3.99
C ILE A 61 -4.98 -15.80 -5.52
N PHE A 62 -6.10 -16.24 -6.13
CA PHE A 62 -6.27 -16.15 -7.57
C PHE A 62 -6.37 -14.69 -8.04
N ASN A 63 -7.23 -13.89 -7.40
CA ASN A 63 -7.42 -12.50 -7.78
C ASN A 63 -6.16 -11.67 -7.51
N VAL A 64 -5.48 -11.91 -6.38
CA VAL A 64 -4.21 -11.27 -6.09
C VAL A 64 -3.17 -11.59 -7.17
N MET A 65 -3.02 -12.86 -7.56
CA MET A 65 -2.07 -13.23 -8.60
C MET A 65 -2.46 -12.69 -9.99
N HIS A 66 -3.76 -12.62 -10.30
CA HIS A 66 -4.27 -12.01 -11.53
C HIS A 66 -3.95 -10.52 -11.60
N GLU A 67 -4.24 -9.77 -10.54
CA GLU A 67 -3.98 -8.33 -10.45
C GLU A 67 -2.47 -8.05 -10.44
N LEU A 68 -1.70 -8.77 -9.64
CA LEU A 68 -0.24 -8.63 -9.58
C LEU A 68 0.41 -8.90 -10.94
N THR A 69 0.06 -9.99 -11.61
CA THR A 69 0.64 -10.34 -12.92
C THR A 69 0.28 -9.30 -13.96
N SER A 70 -1.00 -8.88 -14.02
CA SER A 70 -1.48 -7.86 -14.96
C SER A 70 -0.84 -6.50 -14.69
N GLY A 71 -0.72 -6.11 -13.43
CA GLY A 71 -0.05 -4.88 -13.00
C GLY A 71 1.42 -4.85 -13.40
N LEU A 72 2.13 -5.97 -13.24
CA LEU A 72 3.51 -6.10 -13.72
C LEU A 72 3.58 -6.02 -15.26
N VAL A 73 2.64 -6.60 -16.01
CA VAL A 73 2.61 -6.40 -17.47
C VAL A 73 2.46 -4.92 -17.82
N HIS A 74 1.56 -4.19 -17.15
CA HIS A 74 1.38 -2.76 -17.37
C HIS A 74 2.62 -1.93 -17.02
N LEU A 75 3.30 -2.27 -15.92
CA LEU A 75 4.59 -1.66 -15.55
C LEU A 75 5.67 -1.95 -16.60
N ALA A 76 5.71 -3.17 -17.12
CA ALA A 76 6.67 -3.59 -18.14
C ALA A 76 6.46 -2.88 -19.49
N GLU A 77 5.22 -2.49 -19.77
CA GLU A 77 4.84 -1.74 -20.95
C GLU A 77 4.96 -0.22 -20.76
N ASN A 78 5.44 0.24 -19.59
CA ASN A 78 5.50 1.65 -19.20
C ASN A 78 4.14 2.36 -19.36
N ARG A 79 3.03 1.64 -19.16
CA ARG A 79 1.70 2.27 -19.12
C ARG A 79 1.53 3.11 -17.86
N PHE A 80 2.20 2.70 -16.78
CA PHE A 80 2.25 3.39 -15.49
C PHE A 80 3.65 3.25 -14.88
N ASP A 81 4.03 4.20 -14.02
CA ASP A 81 5.32 4.21 -13.30
C ASP A 81 5.29 3.44 -11.99
N LYS A 82 4.06 3.19 -11.52
CA LYS A 82 3.72 2.51 -10.29
C LYS A 82 2.46 1.69 -10.47
N HIS A 83 2.44 0.51 -9.85
CA HIS A 83 1.26 -0.31 -9.67
C HIS A 83 1.03 -0.47 -8.16
N ILE A 84 -0.23 -0.33 -7.74
CA ILE A 84 -0.66 -0.58 -6.36
C ILE A 84 -1.65 -1.74 -6.41
N LEU A 85 -1.30 -2.83 -5.76
CA LEU A 85 -2.18 -3.97 -5.49
C LEU A 85 -2.84 -3.76 -4.13
N THR A 86 -4.17 -3.86 -4.08
CA THR A 86 -4.92 -3.78 -2.82
C THR A 86 -5.35 -5.18 -2.38
N PHE A 87 -5.06 -5.55 -1.14
CA PHE A 87 -5.53 -6.81 -0.56
C PHE A 87 -6.96 -6.64 -0.07
N ARG A 88 -7.93 -7.38 -0.60
CA ARG A 88 -9.37 -7.15 -0.42
C ARG A 88 -9.86 -7.40 0.99
N GLU A 89 -9.29 -8.41 1.63
CA GLU A 89 -9.69 -8.81 2.99
C GLU A 89 -9.00 -7.96 4.07
N SER A 90 -8.27 -6.91 3.67
CA SER A 90 -7.57 -6.03 4.59
C SER A 90 -7.41 -4.62 4.06
N ASN A 91 -6.73 -3.78 4.85
CA ASN A 91 -6.34 -2.44 4.44
C ASN A 91 -4.89 -2.41 3.94
N TRP A 92 -4.28 -3.57 3.64
CA TRP A 92 -2.90 -3.61 3.15
C TRP A 92 -2.84 -3.32 1.66
N GLU A 93 -1.75 -2.66 1.27
CA GLU A 93 -1.40 -2.36 -0.12
C GLU A 93 0.04 -2.80 -0.39
N LEU A 94 0.27 -3.31 -1.61
CA LEU A 94 1.61 -3.54 -2.17
C LEU A 94 1.82 -2.56 -3.32
N ALA A 95 2.70 -1.59 -3.13
CA ALA A 95 3.15 -0.69 -4.18
C ALA A 95 4.43 -1.22 -4.85
N ILE A 96 4.44 -1.22 -6.17
CA ILE A 96 5.56 -1.62 -7.03
C ILE A 96 5.85 -0.48 -8.00
N GLN A 97 7.06 0.07 -7.96
CA GLN A 97 7.45 1.19 -8.83
C GLN A 97 8.83 1.01 -9.44
N HIS A 98 9.08 1.64 -10.59
CA HIS A 98 10.40 1.62 -11.21
C HIS A 98 11.45 2.36 -10.37
N ALA A 99 12.60 1.71 -10.16
CA ALA A 99 13.73 2.27 -9.42
C ALA A 99 14.91 2.68 -10.31
N GLY A 100 14.84 2.37 -11.61
CA GLY A 100 15.95 2.51 -12.56
C GLY A 100 16.83 1.25 -12.60
N ASP A 101 17.73 1.16 -13.60
CA ASP A 101 18.76 0.11 -13.71
C ASP A 101 18.23 -1.35 -13.71
N GLY A 102 16.99 -1.57 -14.15
CA GLY A 102 16.35 -2.88 -14.10
C GLY A 102 15.95 -3.33 -12.70
N GLU A 103 15.80 -2.39 -11.77
CA GLU A 103 15.28 -2.59 -10.41
C GLU A 103 13.89 -1.98 -10.27
N VAL A 104 13.12 -2.55 -9.35
CA VAL A 104 11.85 -2.01 -8.87
C VAL A 104 11.88 -1.90 -7.36
N GLU A 105 11.11 -0.98 -6.82
CA GLU A 105 10.94 -0.77 -5.38
C GLU A 105 9.58 -1.35 -4.95
N LEU A 106 9.61 -2.17 -3.90
CA LEU A 106 8.43 -2.75 -3.24
C LEU A 106 8.16 -2.02 -1.93
N SER A 107 6.91 -1.65 -1.69
CA SER A 107 6.45 -1.15 -0.40
C SER A 107 5.18 -1.87 0.02
N VAL A 108 5.14 -2.32 1.27
CA VAL A 108 3.99 -3.02 1.85
C VAL A 108 3.58 -2.26 3.09
N TYR A 109 2.37 -1.74 3.09
CA TYR A 109 1.87 -0.81 4.10
C TYR A 109 0.35 -0.90 4.21
N THR A 110 -0.22 -0.36 5.30
CA THR A 110 -1.66 -0.22 5.45
C THR A 110 -2.16 1.15 4.97
N SER A 111 -3.25 1.16 4.19
CA SER A 111 -4.03 2.36 3.87
C SER A 111 -5.19 2.52 4.87
N GLY A 112 -5.15 3.56 5.70
CA GLY A 112 -6.20 3.85 6.68
C GLY A 112 -5.66 4.05 8.10
N ALA A 113 -6.49 3.73 9.11
CA ALA A 113 -6.26 3.99 10.54
C ALA A 113 -5.05 3.28 11.18
N SER A 114 -4.55 2.26 10.50
CA SER A 114 -3.41 1.46 10.93
C SER A 114 -2.13 2.07 10.38
N ASP A 115 -1.10 2.20 11.24
CA ASP A 115 0.15 2.89 10.89
C ASP A 115 1.27 1.95 10.45
N ASP A 116 0.92 0.76 9.99
CA ASP A 116 1.88 -0.31 9.75
C ASP A 116 2.51 -0.19 8.37
N VAL A 117 3.85 -0.13 8.37
CA VAL A 117 4.69 -0.18 7.17
C VAL A 117 5.65 -1.37 7.34
N ALA A 118 5.35 -2.47 6.65
CA ALA A 118 6.17 -3.68 6.69
C ALA A 118 7.45 -3.51 5.83
N ALA A 119 7.33 -2.82 4.70
CA ALA A 119 8.46 -2.46 3.85
C ALA A 119 8.20 -1.12 3.16
N HIS A 120 9.25 -0.34 2.96
CA HIS A 120 9.19 0.89 2.19
C HIS A 120 10.37 1.00 1.25
N ASN A 121 10.07 1.07 -0.06
CA ASN A 121 11.02 1.20 -1.14
C ASN A 121 12.14 0.15 -1.12
N LEU A 122 11.78 -1.09 -0.79
CA LEU A 122 12.69 -2.22 -0.82
C LEU A 122 13.00 -2.57 -2.28
N ARG A 123 14.24 -2.37 -2.70
CA ARG A 123 14.67 -2.63 -4.07
C ARG A 123 14.75 -4.11 -4.35
N VAL A 124 14.24 -4.55 -5.48
CA VAL A 124 14.40 -5.90 -6.04
C VAL A 124 14.70 -5.83 -7.53
N ARG A 125 15.39 -6.84 -8.06
CA ARG A 125 15.62 -6.93 -9.51
C ARG A 125 14.31 -7.26 -10.22
N TRP A 126 13.98 -6.50 -11.27
CA TRP A 126 12.81 -6.72 -12.11
C TRP A 126 12.73 -8.16 -12.62
N ALA A 127 13.84 -8.66 -13.18
CA ALA A 127 13.90 -10.01 -13.73
C ALA A 127 13.58 -11.09 -12.68
N ASN A 128 14.03 -10.90 -11.42
CA ASN A 128 13.72 -11.83 -10.34
C ASN A 128 12.22 -11.78 -10.01
N LEU A 129 11.66 -10.58 -9.81
CA LEU A 129 10.22 -10.40 -9.53
C LEU A 129 9.34 -11.00 -10.62
N ALA A 130 9.59 -10.65 -11.88
CA ALA A 130 8.84 -11.19 -13.00
C ALA A 130 8.94 -12.72 -13.09
N SER A 131 10.14 -13.29 -12.87
CA SER A 131 10.33 -14.74 -12.90
C SER A 131 9.56 -15.49 -11.81
N VAL A 132 9.57 -14.96 -10.58
CA VAL A 132 8.91 -15.56 -9.43
C VAL A 132 7.38 -15.46 -9.59
N VAL A 133 6.87 -14.30 -9.99
CA VAL A 133 5.43 -14.11 -10.25
C VAL A 133 4.95 -15.04 -11.36
N CYS A 134 5.68 -15.14 -12.49
CA CYS A 134 5.32 -16.08 -13.55
C CYS A 134 5.29 -17.52 -13.04
N TYR A 135 6.32 -17.95 -12.30
CA TYR A 135 6.38 -19.32 -11.77
C TYR A 135 5.20 -19.64 -10.85
N VAL A 136 4.87 -18.74 -9.93
CA VAL A 136 3.76 -18.92 -8.99
C VAL A 136 2.41 -18.91 -9.69
N ALA A 137 2.19 -17.98 -10.61
CA ALA A 137 0.96 -17.92 -11.40
C ALA A 137 0.77 -19.18 -12.25
N GLU A 138 1.83 -19.71 -12.86
CA GLU A 138 1.76 -20.97 -13.62
C GLU A 138 1.46 -22.17 -12.73
N SER A 139 2.10 -22.25 -11.56
CA SER A 139 1.81 -23.31 -10.60
C SER A 139 0.34 -23.28 -10.18
N MET A 140 -0.20 -22.09 -9.89
CA MET A 140 -1.61 -21.92 -9.53
C MET A 140 -2.55 -22.29 -10.68
N LEU A 141 -2.25 -21.86 -11.91
CA LEU A 141 -3.03 -22.25 -13.10
C LEU A 141 -3.01 -23.76 -13.31
N SER A 142 -1.84 -24.39 -13.18
CA SER A 142 -1.68 -25.84 -13.28
C SER A 142 -2.50 -26.57 -12.21
N ASP A 143 -2.44 -26.09 -10.96
CA ASP A 143 -3.23 -26.65 -9.86
C ASP A 143 -4.73 -26.58 -10.14
N LEU A 144 -5.25 -25.41 -10.55
CA LEU A 144 -6.67 -25.22 -10.83
C LEU A 144 -7.15 -26.12 -11.97
N ILE A 145 -6.42 -26.14 -13.09
CA ILE A 145 -6.77 -26.97 -14.25
C ILE A 145 -6.68 -28.46 -13.92
N SER A 146 -5.78 -28.86 -13.03
CA SER A 146 -5.69 -30.26 -12.56
C SER A 146 -6.90 -30.69 -11.72
N VAL A 147 -7.53 -29.76 -11.01
CA VAL A 147 -8.77 -30.00 -10.25
C VAL A 147 -9.95 -30.12 -11.22
N ASN A 148 -10.08 -29.17 -12.17
CA ASN A 148 -11.12 -29.22 -13.18
C ASN A 148 -10.64 -28.64 -14.52
N ALA A 149 -10.56 -29.47 -15.55
CA ALA A 149 -10.10 -29.08 -16.88
C ALA A 149 -11.01 -28.05 -17.57
N ALA A 150 -12.29 -27.95 -17.20
CA ALA A 150 -13.20 -26.94 -17.76
C ALA A 150 -12.74 -25.51 -17.42
N LEU A 151 -12.04 -25.31 -16.30
CA LEU A 151 -11.48 -24.01 -15.90
C LEU A 151 -10.46 -23.46 -16.89
N ALA A 152 -9.87 -24.30 -17.76
CA ALA A 152 -8.98 -23.81 -18.81
C ALA A 152 -9.68 -22.88 -19.83
N HIS A 153 -11.01 -22.97 -19.94
CA HIS A 153 -11.81 -22.12 -20.82
C HIS A 153 -12.32 -20.85 -20.12
N GLU A 154 -12.16 -20.75 -18.79
CA GLU A 154 -12.59 -19.58 -18.03
C GLU A 154 -11.86 -18.32 -18.45
N ALA A 155 -12.61 -17.22 -18.55
CA ALA A 155 -12.07 -15.95 -19.05
C ALA A 155 -10.90 -15.48 -18.18
N GLN A 156 -11.07 -15.48 -16.86
CA GLN A 156 -10.04 -15.01 -15.94
C GLN A 156 -8.79 -15.92 -15.91
N VAL A 157 -8.98 -17.24 -16.05
CA VAL A 157 -7.86 -18.22 -16.13
C VAL A 157 -7.05 -17.98 -17.41
N ARG A 158 -7.74 -17.76 -18.53
CA ARG A 158 -7.10 -17.43 -19.81
C ARG A 158 -6.39 -16.08 -19.79
N GLU A 159 -7.01 -15.07 -19.18
CA GLU A 159 -6.40 -13.74 -19.00
C GLU A 159 -5.12 -13.83 -18.18
N LEU A 160 -5.14 -14.55 -17.04
CA LEU A 160 -3.92 -14.77 -16.26
C LEU A 160 -2.85 -15.51 -17.08
N GLY A 161 -3.23 -16.56 -17.81
CA GLY A 161 -2.30 -17.26 -18.70
C GLY A 161 -1.67 -16.35 -19.77
N GLN A 162 -2.46 -15.45 -20.36
CA GLN A 162 -1.97 -14.44 -21.31
C GLN A 162 -1.04 -13.42 -20.65
N ALA A 163 -1.40 -12.95 -19.45
CA ALA A 163 -0.59 -12.01 -18.68
C ALA A 163 0.77 -12.63 -18.30
N VAL A 164 0.80 -13.89 -17.87
CA VAL A 164 2.03 -14.64 -17.61
C VAL A 164 2.91 -14.72 -18.86
N HIS A 165 2.33 -15.08 -20.00
CA HIS A 165 3.07 -15.14 -21.26
C HIS A 165 3.64 -13.78 -21.65
N ALA A 166 2.86 -12.71 -21.50
CA ALA A 166 3.26 -11.35 -21.77
C ALA A 166 4.39 -10.88 -20.83
N LEU A 167 4.28 -11.16 -19.54
CA LEU A 167 5.28 -10.80 -18.53
C LEU A 167 6.59 -11.55 -18.77
N ARG A 168 6.53 -12.86 -19.06
CA ARG A 168 7.71 -13.66 -19.38
C ARG A 168 8.47 -13.10 -20.58
N ALA A 169 7.77 -12.75 -21.65
CA ALA A 169 8.38 -12.17 -22.85
C ALA A 169 9.13 -10.84 -22.56
N ARG A 170 8.78 -10.15 -21.47
CA ARG A 170 9.32 -8.84 -21.07
C ARG A 170 10.29 -8.91 -19.88
N SER A 171 10.45 -10.09 -19.26
CA SER A 171 11.31 -10.29 -18.06
C SER A 171 12.79 -9.93 -18.28
N SER A 172 13.27 -10.02 -19.53
CA SER A 172 14.66 -9.72 -19.91
C SER A 172 14.86 -8.31 -20.48
N SER A 173 13.79 -7.56 -20.71
CA SER A 173 13.87 -6.22 -21.31
C SER A 173 14.40 -5.22 -20.29
N HIS A 174 15.44 -4.46 -20.66
CA HIS A 174 15.95 -3.39 -19.81
C HIS A 174 14.91 -2.27 -19.76
N HIS A 175 14.31 -2.04 -18.59
CA HIS A 175 13.29 -1.02 -18.42
C HIS A 175 13.95 0.30 -18.02
N GLN A 176 13.92 1.25 -18.96
CA GLN A 176 14.17 2.65 -18.64
C GLN A 176 12.86 3.23 -18.08
N PRO A 177 12.87 3.82 -16.87
CA PRO A 177 11.72 4.55 -16.38
C PRO A 177 11.39 5.67 -17.38
N PRO A 178 10.10 6.00 -17.60
CA PRO A 178 9.78 7.14 -18.44
C PRO A 178 10.38 8.40 -17.81
N SER A 179 11.11 9.11 -18.65
CA SER A 179 11.87 10.30 -18.31
C SER A 179 10.92 11.50 -18.21
N ASN A 180 10.18 11.61 -17.11
CA ASN A 180 9.52 12.86 -16.72
C ASN A 180 9.66 13.10 -15.21
N PRO A 181 10.86 13.46 -14.71
CA PRO A 181 10.93 14.10 -13.41
C PRO A 181 10.14 15.40 -13.50
N ARG A 182 9.02 15.50 -12.77
CA ARG A 182 8.39 16.80 -12.51
C ARG A 182 9.47 17.73 -11.95
N GLU A 183 9.75 18.84 -12.64
CA GLU A 183 10.71 19.82 -12.15
C GLU A 183 10.25 20.33 -10.79
N MET A 184 11.14 20.20 -9.81
CA MET A 184 10.90 20.65 -8.45
C MET A 184 10.74 22.18 -8.45
N PRO A 185 9.63 22.74 -7.93
CA PRO A 185 9.53 24.18 -7.76
C PRO A 185 10.69 24.68 -6.90
N SER A 186 11.47 25.63 -7.43
CA SER A 186 12.64 26.20 -6.77
C SER A 186 12.29 27.03 -5.52
N ASP A 187 11.02 27.45 -5.41
CA ASP A 187 10.48 28.24 -4.30
C ASP A 187 9.62 27.38 -3.38
N LEU A 188 10.26 26.66 -2.46
CA LEU A 188 9.62 26.20 -1.23
C LEU A 188 9.94 27.21 -0.14
N THR A 189 9.06 28.19 0.03
CA THR A 189 9.18 29.20 1.10
C THR A 189 9.07 28.52 2.46
N ALA A 190 10.06 28.78 3.32
CA ALA A 190 10.13 28.26 4.67
C ALA A 190 8.84 28.56 5.44
N VAL A 191 8.28 27.51 6.06
CA VAL A 191 7.11 27.57 6.94
C VAL A 191 7.36 28.62 8.03
N ARG A 192 6.48 29.63 8.10
CA ARG A 192 6.49 30.61 9.19
C ARG A 192 6.20 29.87 10.49
N ARG A 193 7.18 29.83 11.41
CA ARG A 193 6.91 29.44 12.81
C ARG A 193 5.76 30.29 13.33
N ALA A 194 4.71 29.64 13.83
CA ALA A 194 3.69 30.29 14.64
C ALA A 194 4.30 30.63 16.01
N VAL A 195 5.20 31.62 16.05
CA VAL A 195 5.82 32.10 17.29
C VAL A 195 4.79 32.95 18.02
N GLY A 196 4.37 32.51 19.20
CA GLY A 196 3.59 33.32 20.14
C GLY A 196 2.16 32.86 20.46
N CYS A 197 1.69 31.72 19.95
CA CYS A 197 0.38 31.21 20.36
C CYS A 197 0.47 30.53 21.75
N LYS A 198 -0.35 30.96 22.71
CA LYS A 198 -0.66 30.19 23.95
C LYS A 198 -1.51 28.94 23.67
N ARG A 199 -1.52 28.46 22.42
CA ARG A 199 -2.36 27.37 21.91
C ARG A 199 -1.53 26.09 21.80
N LEU A 200 -2.23 24.98 21.83
CA LEU A 200 -1.69 23.66 21.52
C LEU A 200 -1.37 23.62 20.02
N THR A 201 -0.11 23.36 19.66
CA THR A 201 0.35 23.30 18.27
C THR A 201 0.96 21.95 17.98
N LEU A 202 0.61 21.36 16.84
CA LEU A 202 1.27 20.20 16.27
C LEU A 202 2.09 20.65 15.05
N GLU A 203 3.40 20.45 15.10
CA GLU A 203 4.33 20.79 14.03
C GLU A 203 4.86 19.52 13.36
N LEU A 204 4.81 19.47 12.04
CA LEU A 204 5.40 18.40 11.22
C LEU A 204 6.72 18.88 10.63
N ARG A 205 7.81 18.17 10.93
CA ARG A 205 9.15 18.45 10.44
C ARG A 205 9.57 17.33 9.49
N PHE A 206 9.66 17.62 8.20
CA PHE A 206 10.07 16.65 7.18
C PHE A 206 10.88 17.33 6.07
N ASP A 207 11.55 16.52 5.25
CA ASP A 207 12.20 17.01 4.04
C ASP A 207 11.14 17.25 2.95
N PRO A 208 10.82 18.51 2.59
CA PRO A 208 9.84 18.78 1.55
C PRO A 208 10.34 18.35 0.16
N ARG A 209 11.61 17.96 0.02
CA ARG A 209 12.20 17.40 -1.21
C ARG A 209 12.17 15.87 -1.24
N HIS A 210 11.49 15.22 -0.28
CA HIS A 210 11.37 13.78 -0.26
C HIS A 210 10.79 13.26 -1.58
N ARG A 211 11.51 12.37 -2.26
CA ARG A 211 11.21 11.96 -3.64
C ARG A 211 9.79 11.44 -3.83
N ASP A 212 9.25 10.74 -2.83
CA ASP A 212 7.95 10.08 -2.91
C ASP A 212 6.80 11.10 -2.92
N LEU A 213 6.97 12.28 -2.30
CA LEU A 213 5.98 13.37 -2.35
C LEU A 213 5.76 13.92 -3.76
N TRP A 214 6.77 13.82 -4.62
CA TRP A 214 6.79 14.44 -5.95
C TRP A 214 6.58 13.45 -7.09
N ARG A 215 6.67 12.15 -6.81
CA ARG A 215 6.52 11.07 -7.80
C ARG A 215 5.07 10.67 -8.05
N TYR A 216 4.09 11.27 -7.38
CA TYR A 216 2.68 10.98 -7.63
C TYR A 216 2.23 11.51 -9.01
N PRO A 217 1.87 10.63 -9.97
CA PRO A 217 1.47 11.04 -11.31
C PRO A 217 0.00 11.52 -11.37
N GLY A 218 -0.76 11.43 -10.26
CA GLY A 218 -2.17 11.78 -10.22
C GLY A 218 -3.14 10.60 -10.38
N THR A 219 -2.63 9.36 -10.45
CA THR A 219 -3.45 8.14 -10.54
C THR A 219 -2.80 7.00 -9.74
N PRO A 220 -3.57 6.23 -8.93
CA PRO A 220 -4.99 6.42 -8.57
C PRO A 220 -5.20 7.69 -7.72
N ASP A 221 -6.43 8.25 -7.71
CA ASP A 221 -6.77 9.55 -7.07
C ASP A 221 -6.30 9.74 -5.61
N ALA A 222 -6.09 8.62 -4.90
CA ALA A 222 -5.47 8.58 -3.58
C ALA A 222 -4.28 7.62 -3.58
N ASP A 223 -3.07 8.17 -3.41
CA ASP A 223 -1.83 7.42 -3.41
C ASP A 223 -1.13 7.54 -2.04
N HIS A 224 -1.52 6.65 -1.13
CA HIS A 224 -0.99 6.61 0.23
C HIS A 224 0.51 6.29 0.26
N HIS A 225 1.03 5.55 -0.72
CA HIS A 225 2.46 5.25 -0.85
C HIS A 225 3.30 6.53 -0.94
N SER A 226 2.84 7.55 -1.69
CA SER A 226 3.53 8.84 -1.80
C SER A 226 3.61 9.63 -0.48
N LEU A 227 2.78 9.26 0.51
CA LEU A 227 2.74 9.87 1.84
C LEU A 227 3.61 9.13 2.87
N LEU A 228 4.30 8.06 2.48
CA LEU A 228 5.22 7.30 3.34
C LEU A 228 6.60 7.99 3.49
N PHE A 229 6.60 9.30 3.73
CA PHE A 229 7.82 10.03 4.06
C PHE A 229 8.04 10.06 5.58
N ARG A 230 9.31 10.00 5.98
CA ARG A 230 9.70 10.08 7.39
C ARG A 230 9.94 11.52 7.82
N GLY A 231 9.67 11.78 9.09
CA GLY A 231 9.98 13.05 9.72
C GLY A 231 9.76 12.98 11.23
N SER A 232 9.65 14.16 11.84
CA SER A 232 9.41 14.30 13.26
C SER A 232 8.13 15.09 13.50
N MET A 233 7.39 14.68 14.52
CA MET A 233 6.17 15.35 14.98
C MET A 233 6.46 15.99 16.33
N VAL A 234 6.28 17.30 16.41
CA VAL A 234 6.57 18.08 17.61
C VAL A 234 5.29 18.70 18.13
N PHE A 235 5.00 18.43 19.40
CA PHE A 235 3.89 18.99 20.11
C PHE A 235 4.38 20.13 20.99
N SER A 236 3.76 21.29 20.86
CA SER A 236 4.13 22.48 21.60
C SER A 236 2.94 22.97 22.42
N TYR A 237 3.16 23.13 23.73
CA TYR A 237 2.17 23.66 24.67
C TYR A 237 2.83 24.63 25.66
N TRP A 238 2.27 25.84 25.76
CA TRP A 238 2.79 26.91 26.62
C TRP A 238 4.30 27.17 26.47
N GLY A 239 4.79 27.14 25.23
CA GLY A 239 6.21 27.36 24.93
C GLY A 239 7.15 26.21 25.32
N ARG A 240 6.61 25.07 25.78
CA ARG A 240 7.36 23.82 25.94
C ARG A 240 7.11 22.94 24.72
N GLU A 241 8.19 22.50 24.08
CA GLU A 241 8.14 21.53 22.99
C GLU A 241 8.38 20.12 23.54
N ARG A 242 7.65 19.15 22.98
CA ARG A 242 7.88 17.72 23.18
C ARG A 242 7.83 17.04 21.83
N ILE A 243 8.87 16.28 21.51
CA ILE A 243 8.87 15.41 20.34
C ILE A 243 7.93 14.23 20.65
N VAL A 244 6.90 14.07 19.83
CA VAL A 244 5.90 13.00 19.96
C VAL A 244 6.29 11.79 19.13
N ALA A 245 6.89 12.03 17.97
CA ALA A 245 7.44 11.01 17.11
C ALA A 245 8.70 11.54 16.42
N ASP A 246 9.74 10.71 16.29
CA ASP A 246 10.98 11.06 15.60
C ASP A 246 11.35 9.96 14.60
N GLY A 247 11.69 10.36 13.36
CA GLY A 247 11.96 9.44 12.26
C GLY A 247 10.79 8.52 11.88
N ALA A 248 9.56 8.89 12.23
CA ALA A 248 8.33 8.13 11.98
C ALA A 248 7.71 8.50 10.63
N TYR A 249 6.86 7.62 10.10
CA TYR A 249 6.02 7.93 8.94
C TYR A 249 4.92 8.89 9.36
N LEU A 250 5.03 10.14 8.94
CA LEU A 250 4.22 11.23 9.53
C LEU A 250 2.74 11.10 9.21
N PHE A 251 2.39 10.74 7.97
CA PHE A 251 0.98 10.63 7.58
C PHE A 251 0.26 9.49 8.31
N PRO A 252 0.80 8.25 8.36
CA PRO A 252 0.24 7.22 9.23
C PRO A 252 0.14 7.68 10.68
N THR A 253 1.23 8.16 11.28
CA THR A 253 1.23 8.63 12.68
C THR A 253 0.13 9.68 12.95
N LEU A 254 -0.20 10.53 11.98
CA LEU A 254 -1.29 11.50 12.08
C LEU A 254 -2.67 10.85 12.02
N THR A 255 -2.89 9.91 11.11
CA THR A 255 -4.17 9.18 11.00
C THR A 255 -4.44 8.38 12.28
N GLY A 256 -3.45 7.64 12.78
CA GLY A 256 -3.59 6.92 14.06
C GLY A 256 -3.90 7.84 15.25
N LEU A 257 -3.31 9.05 15.29
CA LEU A 257 -3.66 10.05 16.32
C LEU A 257 -5.07 10.61 16.15
N LEU A 258 -5.53 10.85 14.92
CA LEU A 258 -6.89 11.33 14.64
C LEU A 258 -7.93 10.30 15.06
N ASP A 259 -7.73 9.03 14.69
CA ASP A 259 -8.65 7.94 15.05
C ASP A 259 -8.67 7.66 16.55
N GLY A 260 -7.49 7.69 17.18
CA GLY A 260 -7.37 7.60 18.64
C GLY A 260 -8.13 8.72 19.35
N ASN A 261 -8.04 9.95 18.84
CA ASN A 261 -8.82 11.07 19.35
C ASN A 261 -10.31 10.83 19.14
N GLN A 262 -10.76 10.49 17.92
CA GLN A 262 -12.18 10.24 17.65
C GLN A 262 -12.76 9.18 18.59
N ARG A 263 -12.05 8.07 18.80
CA ARG A 263 -12.49 7.02 19.71
C ARG A 263 -12.55 7.48 21.18
N LEU A 264 -11.61 8.33 21.58
CA LEU A 264 -11.63 8.96 22.90
C LEU A 264 -12.82 9.94 23.04
N LEU A 265 -13.16 10.67 21.97
CA LEU A 265 -14.35 11.53 21.92
C LEU A 265 -15.63 10.72 22.01
N GLU A 266 -15.75 9.62 21.28
CA GLU A 266 -16.91 8.72 21.36
C GLU A 266 -17.09 8.14 22.78
N LEU A 267 -15.99 7.79 23.46
CA LEU A 267 -16.01 7.32 24.85
C LEU A 267 -16.35 8.43 25.86
N LEU A 268 -15.90 9.67 25.60
CA LEU A 268 -16.22 10.84 26.43
C LEU A 268 -17.66 11.33 26.21
N ASP A 269 -18.18 11.28 24.98
CA ASP A 269 -19.58 11.58 24.66
C ASP A 269 -20.52 10.55 25.29
N ALA A 270 -20.08 9.28 25.38
CA ALA A 270 -20.76 8.23 26.14
C ALA A 270 -20.74 8.44 27.67
N GLY A 271 -20.01 9.44 28.16
CA GLY A 271 -19.86 9.75 29.58
C GLY A 271 -19.40 11.18 29.87
N THR A 272 -20.12 12.20 29.38
CA THR A 272 -19.96 13.64 29.67
C THR A 272 -18.53 14.18 29.82
N GLY A 273 -17.99 14.84 28.78
CA GLY A 273 -16.76 15.65 28.87
C GLY A 273 -16.40 16.40 27.58
N SER A 274 -15.74 17.56 27.72
CA SER A 274 -15.36 18.50 26.65
C SER A 274 -14.34 17.93 25.64
N VAL A 275 -14.42 18.41 24.39
CA VAL A 275 -13.78 17.82 23.19
C VAL A 275 -12.76 18.77 22.55
N VAL A 276 -11.60 18.23 22.13
CA VAL A 276 -10.58 18.94 21.34
C VAL A 276 -10.76 18.62 19.85
N LEU A 277 -10.97 19.65 19.02
CA LEU A 277 -11.09 19.52 17.57
C LEU A 277 -9.75 19.83 16.88
N LEU A 278 -9.28 18.88 16.06
CA LEU A 278 -8.22 19.09 15.09
C LEU A 278 -8.82 19.79 13.87
N SER A 279 -8.37 21.00 13.54
CA SER A 279 -8.99 21.83 12.50
C SER A 279 -7.98 22.34 11.46
N GLY A 280 -7.92 21.63 10.34
CA GLY A 280 -7.30 22.13 9.11
C GLY A 280 -5.89 21.61 8.85
N PHE A 281 -5.68 21.20 7.60
CA PHE A 281 -4.40 20.80 7.01
C PHE A 281 -4.10 21.74 5.84
N ASP A 282 -2.98 22.46 5.89
CA ASP A 282 -2.47 23.20 4.73
C ASP A 282 -1.31 22.43 4.10
N ALA A 283 -1.60 21.78 2.97
CA ALA A 283 -0.65 20.97 2.20
C ALA A 283 0.58 21.78 1.70
N ARG A 284 0.49 23.11 1.61
CA ARG A 284 1.60 23.97 1.14
C ARG A 284 2.57 24.34 2.26
N THR A 285 2.13 24.31 3.50
CA THR A 285 2.93 24.73 4.66
C THR A 285 3.19 23.61 5.66
N GLY A 286 2.60 22.43 5.47
CA GLY A 286 2.76 21.29 6.39
C GLY A 286 2.21 21.58 7.80
N LEU A 287 1.38 22.61 7.96
CA LEU A 287 0.86 23.05 9.24
C LEU A 287 -0.52 22.40 9.47
N ILE A 288 -0.65 21.68 10.59
CA ILE A 288 -1.95 21.26 11.13
C ILE A 288 -2.23 22.09 12.38
N THR A 289 -3.29 22.88 12.35
CA THR A 289 -3.71 23.67 13.52
C THR A 289 -4.82 22.96 14.29
N ALA A 290 -4.64 22.76 15.59
CA ALA A 290 -5.74 22.36 16.47
C ALA A 290 -6.24 23.60 17.23
N GLN A 291 -7.55 23.77 17.36
CA GLN A 291 -8.10 24.77 18.27
C GLN A 291 -8.77 24.08 19.46
N LEU A 292 -8.31 24.41 20.65
CA LEU A 292 -8.94 24.02 21.90
C LEU A 292 -10.08 24.99 22.20
N HIS A 293 -11.31 24.50 22.30
CA HIS A 293 -12.41 25.24 22.88
C HIS A 293 -12.61 24.79 24.33
N ASP A 294 -12.41 25.74 25.25
CA ASP A 294 -12.73 25.56 26.66
C ASP A 294 -14.21 25.94 26.88
N PRO A 295 -15.08 25.05 27.40
CA PRO A 295 -16.50 25.33 27.60
C PRO A 295 -16.77 26.52 28.52
N ASP A 296 -15.80 26.91 29.36
CA ASP A 296 -15.94 28.06 30.27
C ASP A 296 -15.66 29.41 29.60
N THR A 297 -15.38 29.45 28.29
CA THR A 297 -15.06 30.69 27.55
C THR A 297 -16.14 31.12 26.54
N ILE A 298 -17.34 30.52 26.57
CA ILE A 298 -18.52 31.11 25.91
C ILE A 298 -19.28 31.93 26.96
N GLN A 299 -18.81 33.14 27.21
CA GLN A 299 -19.68 34.17 27.77
C GLN A 299 -20.54 34.72 26.62
N LEU A 300 -21.87 34.63 26.80
CA LEU A 300 -22.88 35.27 25.97
C LEU A 300 -22.64 36.78 25.82
#